data_AF-A0A7V9SS80-F1
#
_entry.id   AF-A0A7V9SS80-F1
#
_cell.length_a   1.000
_cell.length_b   1.000
_cell.length_c   1.000
_cell.angle_alpha   90.00
_cell.angle_beta   90.00
_cell.angle_gamma   90.00
#
_symmetry.space_group_name_H-M   'P 1'
#
loop_
_entity.id
_entity.type
_entity.pdbx_description
1 polymer ?
#
loop_
_entity_poly.entity_id
_entity_poly.type
_entity_poly.pdbx_seq_one_letter_code
_entity_poly.pdbx_strand_id
1 'polypeptide(L)' 'MSQSAKIVVMEKPFEVRPYNKKEMYKQMNVSKYIFTKWVKALEPTLGRVLGGVYNVRQVTLIIETYGVPFQIVNQAA' A
#
# COMPACT_ATOMS: atom_id res chain seq x y z
N MET A 1 -12.49 25.12 14.96
CA MET A 1 -13.16 24.62 13.74
C MET A 1 -12.73 23.18 13.54
N SER A 2 -13.62 22.22 13.80
CA SER A 2 -13.34 20.79 13.65
C SER A 2 -13.26 20.46 12.16
N GLN A 3 -12.09 20.06 11.65
CA GLN A 3 -11.98 19.55 10.29
C GLN A 3 -12.60 18.15 10.25
N SER A 4 -13.84 18.05 9.78
CA SER A 4 -14.49 16.78 9.49
C SER A 4 -13.64 16.03 8.46
N ALA A 5 -13.04 14.90 8.88
CA ALA A 5 -12.26 14.05 7.99
C ALA A 5 -13.16 13.61 6.82
N LYS A 6 -12.74 13.92 5.59
CA LYS A 6 -13.45 13.52 4.38
C LYS A 6 -13.23 12.01 4.19
N ILE A 7 -14.23 11.21 4.57
CA ILE A 7 -14.19 9.77 4.39
C ILE A 7 -14.42 9.46 2.91
N VAL A 8 -13.36 9.05 2.21
CA VAL A 8 -13.46 8.55 0.83
C VAL A 8 -13.67 7.05 0.92
N VAL A 9 -14.89 6.58 0.64
CA VAL A 9 -15.19 5.15 0.54
C VAL A 9 -14.70 4.66 -0.82
N MET A 10 -13.70 3.79 -0.86
CA MET A 10 -13.31 3.13 -2.10
C MET A 10 -14.41 2.14 -2.53
N GLU A 11 -14.91 2.27 -3.77
CA GLU A 11 -15.98 1.41 -4.32
C GLU A 11 -15.60 -0.08 -4.40
N LYS A 12 -14.31 -0.42 -4.32
CA LYS A 12 -13.81 -1.80 -4.36
C LYS A 12 -12.69 -2.03 -3.36
N PRO A 13 -12.63 -3.21 -2.71
CA PRO A 13 -11.53 -3.57 -1.82
C PRO A 13 -10.20 -3.58 -2.60
N PHE A 14 -9.10 -3.26 -1.91
CA PHE A 14 -7.76 -3.38 -2.47
C PHE A 14 -7.51 -4.82 -2.94
N GLU A 15 -7.15 -5.00 -4.21
CA GLU A 15 -6.86 -6.31 -4.79
C GLU A 15 -5.41 -6.69 -4.54
N VAL A 16 -5.15 -7.77 -3.79
CA VAL A 16 -3.78 -8.25 -3.58
C VAL A 16 -3.33 -9.08 -4.78
N ARG A 17 -2.60 -8.44 -5.70
CA ARG A 17 -1.98 -9.07 -6.86
C ARG A 17 -0.55 -8.57 -7.07
N PRO A 18 0.24 -9.17 -7.96
CA PRO A 18 1.54 -8.60 -8.29
C PRO A 18 1.41 -7.19 -8.86
N TYR A 19 2.28 -6.31 -8.38
CA TYR A 19 2.34 -4.91 -8.79
C TYR A 19 3.77 -4.52 -9.10
N ASN A 20 3.97 -3.74 -10.15
CA ASN A 20 5.23 -3.04 -10.31
C ASN A 20 5.28 -1.82 -9.36
N LYS A 21 6.47 -1.24 -9.21
CA LYS A 21 6.69 -0.08 -8.34
C LYS A 21 5.79 1.11 -8.65
N LYS A 22 5.49 1.35 -9.93
CA LYS A 22 4.63 2.45 -10.37
C LYS A 22 3.19 2.25 -9.95
N GLU A 23 2.70 1.02 -10.05
CA GLU A 23 1.35 0.67 -9.60
C GLU A 23 1.25 0.78 -8.08
N MET A 24 2.21 0.24 -7.32
CA MET A 24 2.16 0.27 -5.86
C MET A 24 2.07 1.68 -5.29
N TYR A 25 2.96 2.60 -5.67
CA TYR A 25 2.92 3.96 -5.10
C TYR A 25 1.63 4.70 -5.49
N LYS A 26 1.04 4.38 -6.65
CA LYS A 26 -0.25 4.95 -7.07
C LYS A 26 -1.40 4.38 -6.25
N GLN A 27 -1.44 3.07 -6.05
CA GLN A 27 -2.48 2.41 -5.25
C GLN A 27 -2.45 2.88 -3.79
N MET A 28 -1.24 3.06 -3.24
CA MET A 28 -1.04 3.59 -1.90
C MET A 28 -1.15 5.13 -1.83
N ASN A 29 -1.49 5.80 -2.94
CA ASN A 29 -1.61 7.26 -3.04
C ASN A 29 -0.42 8.05 -2.41
N VAL A 30 0.81 7.59 -2.66
CA VAL A 30 2.05 8.24 -2.19
C VAL A 30 2.98 8.56 -3.35
N SER A 31 3.90 9.50 -3.14
CA SER A 31 4.91 9.79 -4.16
C SER A 31 5.90 8.63 -4.33
N LYS A 32 6.47 8.49 -5.54
CA LYS A 32 7.54 7.52 -5.83
C LYS A 32 8.69 7.61 -4.81
N TYR A 33 9.03 8.82 -4.36
CA TYR A 33 10.09 9.06 -3.39
C TYR A 33 9.77 8.44 -2.03
N ILE A 34 8.57 8.72 -1.49
CA ILE A 34 8.11 8.16 -0.21
C ILE A 34 8.02 6.64 -0.29
N PHE A 35 7.40 6.11 -1.34
CA PHE A 35 7.33 4.66 -1.54
C PHE A 35 8.71 4.00 -1.62
N THR A 36 9.68 4.66 -2.26
CA THR A 36 11.06 4.15 -2.30
C THR A 36 11.69 4.10 -0.91
N LYS A 37 11.45 5.10 -0.06
CA LYS A 37 11.94 5.08 1.33
C LYS A 37 11.32 3.95 2.12
N TRP A 38 10.03 3.71 1.97
CA TRP A 38 9.31 2.63 2.64
C TRP A 38 9.86 1.26 2.24
N VAL A 39 9.98 0.99 0.94
CA VAL A 39 10.52 -0.27 0.45
C VAL A 39 11.96 -0.50 0.93
N LYS A 40 12.80 0.55 0.97
CA LYS A 40 14.17 0.44 1.50
C LYS A 40 14.20 0.11 2.99
N ALA A 41 13.28 0.65 3.78
CA ALA A 41 13.18 0.30 5.20
C ALA A 41 12.76 -1.16 5.42
N LEU A 42 12.00 -1.73 4.47
CA LEU A 42 11.57 -3.12 4.47
C LEU A 42 12.55 -4.09 3.79
N GLU A 43 13.64 -3.65 3.15
CA GLU A 43 14.54 -4.53 2.40
C GLU A 43 14.97 -5.81 3.15
N PRO A 44 15.31 -5.76 4.46
CA PRO A 44 15.69 -6.95 5.22
C PRO A 44 14.63 -8.06 5.26
N THR A 45 13.34 -7.69 5.23
CA THR A 45 12.20 -8.62 5.35
C THR A 45 11.47 -8.85 4.04
N LEU A 46 11.40 -7.84 3.18
CA LEU A 46 10.74 -7.87 1.86
C LEU A 46 11.47 -8.80 0.88
N GLY A 47 12.81 -8.84 0.99
CA GLY A 47 13.68 -9.55 0.06
C GLY A 47 13.78 -8.86 -1.30
N ARG A 48 14.47 -9.52 -2.23
CA ARG A 48 14.74 -8.98 -3.57
C ARG A 48 13.47 -8.96 -4.43
N VAL A 49 13.25 -7.86 -5.14
CA VAL A 49 12.22 -7.74 -6.18
C VAL A 49 12.70 -8.47 -7.43
N LEU A 50 11.90 -9.41 -7.96
CA LEU A 50 12.21 -10.18 -9.17
C LEU A 50 11.49 -9.55 -10.37
N GLY A 51 12.20 -9.36 -11.47
CA GLY A 51 11.62 -8.80 -12.71
C GLY A 51 11.01 -7.40 -12.58
N GLY A 52 11.34 -6.64 -11.53
CA GLY A 52 10.78 -5.31 -11.27
C GLY A 52 9.34 -5.31 -10.74
N VAL A 53 8.82 -6.47 -10.32
CA VAL A 53 7.45 -6.66 -9.82
C VAL A 53 7.49 -7.22 -8.41
N TYR A 54 6.68 -6.64 -7.51
CA TYR A 54 6.43 -7.16 -6.18
C TYR A 54 5.44 -8.33 -6.29
N ASN A 55 5.81 -9.49 -5.75
CA ASN A 55 4.89 -10.63 -5.69
C ASN A 55 3.83 -10.41 -4.59
N VAL A 56 2.81 -11.28 -4.56
CA VAL A 56 1.69 -11.22 -3.60
C VAL A 56 2.17 -11.12 -2.14
N ARG A 57 3.18 -11.89 -1.74
CA ARG A 57 3.74 -11.85 -0.37
C ARG A 57 4.35 -10.48 -0.06
N GLN A 58 5.11 -9.92 -0.99
CA GLN A 58 5.74 -8.61 -0.84
C GLN A 58 4.70 -7.48 -0.77
N VAL A 59 3.69 -7.54 -1.63
CA VAL A 59 2.57 -6.60 -1.63
C VAL A 59 1.82 -6.66 -0.30
N THR A 60 1.52 -7.87 0.19
CA THR A 60 0.86 -8.09 1.48
C THR A 60 1.68 -7.48 2.61
N LEU A 61 2.99 -7.78 2.69
CA LEU A 61 3.87 -7.22 3.72
C LEU A 61 3.90 -5.68 3.71
N ILE A 62 3.96 -5.07 2.52
CA ILE A 62 3.96 -3.61 2.39
C ILE A 62 2.64 -3.01 2.92
N ILE A 63 1.51 -3.63 2.60
CA ILE A 63 0.18 -3.18 3.01
C ILE A 63 -0.04 -3.35 4.50
N GLU A 64 0.35 -4.50 5.06
CA GLU A 64 0.26 -4.76 6.50
C GLU A 64 1.12 -3.79 7.31
N THR A 65 2.29 -3.41 6.77
CA THR A 65 3.21 -2.49 7.46
C THR A 65 2.71 -1.04 7.45
N TYR A 66 2.28 -0.54 6.29
CA TYR A 66 2.03 0.90 6.10
C TYR A 66 0.55 1.25 5.98
N GLY A 67 -0.32 0.25 5.84
CA GLY A 67 -1.72 0.42 5.48
C GLY A 67 -1.91 0.85 4.03
N VAL A 68 -3.17 0.82 3.60
CA VAL A 68 -3.62 1.48 2.37
C VAL A 68 -4.44 2.70 2.79
N PRO A 69 -4.04 3.93 2.44
CA PRO A 69 -4.81 5.10 2.80
C PRO A 69 -6.21 5.02 2.18
N PHE A 70 -7.21 5.53 2.91
CA PHE A 70 -8.63 5.55 2.52
C PHE A 70 -9.37 4.19 2.52
N GLN A 71 -8.79 3.13 3.08
CA GLN A 71 -9.57 1.95 3.49
C GLN A 71 -9.97 2.07 4.97
N ILE A 72 -11.19 2.53 5.23
CA ILE A 72 -11.84 2.29 6.53
C ILE A 72 -12.42 0.88 6.48
N VAL A 73 -11.80 -0.06 7.17
CA VAL A 73 -12.45 -1.33 7.49
C VAL A 73 -13.36 -1.04 8.67
N ASN A 74 -14.65 -0.81 8.42
CA ASN A 74 -15.63 -0.98 9.49
C ASN A 74 -15.63 -2.48 9.82
N GLN A 75 -14.82 -2.91 10.81
CA GLN A 75 -15.10 -4.13 11.54
C GLN A 75 -16.31 -3.84 12.44
N ALA A 76 -17.50 -3.89 11.85
CA ALA A 76 -18.74 -3.93 12.59
C ALA A 76 -19.27 -5.37 12.54
N ALA A 77 -19.25 -5.99 13.73
CA ALA A 77 -19.91 -7.23 14.17
C ALA A 77 -19.45 -8.56 13.55
#